data_AF-A0A929XCX6-F1
#
_entry.id   AF-A0A929XCX6-F1
#
_cell.length_a   1.000
_cell.length_b   1.000
_cell.length_c   1.000
_cell.angle_alpha   90.00
_cell.angle_beta   90.00
_cell.angle_gamma   90.00
#
_symmetry.space_group_name_H-M   'P 1'
#
loop_
_entity.id
_entity.type
_entity.pdbx_description
1 polymer ?
#
loop_
_entity_poly.entity_id
_entity_poly.type
_entity_poly.pdbx_seq_one_letter_code
_entity_poly.pdbx_strand_id
1 'polypeptide(L)' 'MSKYSNEIKLKVIKYYLEEHHSYSECCKKFNIPSNKSILMWIKKYELHGVQGIFKRLKSSYDGNFKQNVIEYMHA' A
#
# COMPACT_ATOMS: atom_id res chain seq x y z
N MET A 1 8.93 -12.68 5.07
CA MET A 1 8.79 -11.61 6.08
C MET A 1 8.75 -10.26 5.37
N SER A 2 7.91 -9.31 5.80
CA SER A 2 7.89 -7.97 5.18
C SER A 2 9.15 -7.23 5.62
N LYS A 3 10.00 -6.82 4.67
CA LYS A 3 11.27 -6.10 4.93
C LYS A 3 11.10 -4.77 5.67
N TYR A 4 9.87 -4.24 5.70
CA TYR A 4 9.49 -3.02 6.42
C TYR A 4 8.23 -3.27 7.24
N SER A 5 8.32 -3.04 8.56
CA SER A 5 7.18 -3.06 9.47
C SER A 5 6.18 -1.96 9.10
N ASN A 6 4.90 -2.20 9.42
CA ASN A 6 3.83 -1.24 9.11
C ASN A 6 4.05 0.11 9.81
N GLU A 7 4.70 0.10 10.98
CA GLU A 7 5.10 1.29 11.72
C GLU A 7 6.07 2.19 10.93
N ILE A 8 7.04 1.61 10.24
CA ILE A 8 8.00 2.38 9.42
C ILE A 8 7.27 3.06 8.26
N LYS A 9 6.35 2.33 7.60
CA LYS A 9 5.57 2.87 6.50
C LYS A 9 4.69 4.04 6.95
N LEU A 10 4.04 3.92 8.11
CA LEU A 10 3.23 5.00 8.69
C LEU A 10 4.08 6.21 9.07
N LYS A 11 5.27 6.01 9.66
CA LYS A 11 6.21 7.10 9.95
C LYS A 11 6.60 7.86 8.68
N VAL A 12 6.88 7.14 7.58
CA VAL A 12 7.22 7.74 6.29
C VAL A 12 6.05 8.55 5.72
N ILE A 13 4.83 8.02 5.76
CA ILE A 13 3.64 8.72 5.27
C ILE A 13 3.34 9.95 6.12
N LYS A 14 3.43 9.85 7.45
CA LYS A 14 3.20 10.98 8.36
C LYS A 14 4.23 12.09 8.12
N TYR A 15 5.50 11.73 7.97
CA TYR A 15 6.58 12.65 7.64
C TYR A 15 6.37 13.36 6.30
N TYR A 16 5.87 12.64 5.30
CA TYR A 16 5.48 13.22 4.01
C TYR A 16 4.33 14.23 4.15
N LEU A 17 3.31 13.90 4.96
CA LEU A 17 2.13 14.75 5.17
C LEU A 17 2.40 15.98 6.05
N GLU A 18 3.25 15.87 7.06
CA GLU A 18 3.51 16.97 8.01
C GLU A 18 4.43 18.05 7.45
N GLU A 19 5.42 17.68 6.64
CA GLU A 19 6.46 18.62 6.19
C GLU A 19 6.54 18.78 4.66
N HIS A 20 5.56 18.25 3.90
CA HIS A 20 5.54 18.31 2.42
C HIS A 20 6.87 17.87 1.75
N HIS A 21 7.59 16.93 2.38
CA HIS A 21 8.89 16.50 1.88
C HIS A 21 8.76 15.74 0.56
N SER A 22 9.74 15.93 -0.32
CA SER A 22 9.83 15.13 -1.53
C SER A 22 10.11 13.65 -1.22
N TYR A 23 9.66 12.74 -2.08
CA TYR A 23 9.92 11.30 -1.95
C TYR A 23 11.41 10.98 -1.74
N SER A 24 12.29 11.73 -2.41
CA SER A 24 13.75 11.60 -2.31
C SER A 24 14.26 11.85 -0.88
N GLU A 25 13.73 12.87 -0.21
CA GLU A 25 14.12 13.22 1.16
C GLU A 25 13.62 12.16 2.16
N CYS A 26 12.40 11.66 1.95
CA CYS A 26 11.89 10.52 2.72
C CYS A 26 12.77 9.27 2.51
N CYS A 27 13.22 9.00 1.28
CA CYS A 27 14.12 7.90 0.97
C CYS A 27 15.46 8.01 1.70
N LYS A 28 16.08 9.20 1.70
CA LYS A 28 17.32 9.46 2.44
C LYS A 28 17.12 9.30 3.95
N LYS A 29 16.07 9.90 4.51
CA LYS A 29 15.78 9.91 5.95
C LYS A 29 15.54 8.52 6.53
N PHE A 30 14.76 7.70 5.81
CA PHE A 30 14.39 6.35 6.25
C PHE A 30 15.25 5.25 5.63
N ASN A 31 16.33 5.63 4.93
CA ASN A 31 17.24 4.73 4.22
C ASN A 31 16.53 3.78 3.25
N ILE A 32 15.43 4.24 2.65
CA ILE A 32 14.64 3.45 1.71
C ILE A 32 15.28 3.56 0.32
N PRO A 33 15.66 2.45 -0.31
CA PRO A 33 16.41 2.49 -1.57
C PRO A 33 15.56 2.91 -2.79
N SER A 34 14.23 2.97 -2.67
CA SER A 34 13.36 3.22 -3.81
C SER A 34 12.21 4.16 -3.50
N ASN A 35 12.19 5.31 -4.19
CA ASN A 35 11.08 6.27 -4.19
C ASN A 35 9.75 5.61 -4.59
N LYS A 36 9.79 4.58 -5.45
CA LYS A 36 8.59 3.83 -5.86
C LYS A 36 7.92 3.13 -4.68
N SER A 37 8.69 2.69 -3.68
CA SER A 37 8.13 2.04 -2.49
C SER A 37 7.31 3.03 -1.66
N ILE A 38 7.83 4.24 -1.49
CA ILE A 38 7.16 5.33 -0.77
C ILE A 38 5.89 5.76 -1.50
N LEU A 39 5.98 5.96 -2.82
CA LEU A 39 4.82 6.30 -3.65
C LEU A 39 3.73 5.24 -3.57
N MET A 40 4.07 3.95 -3.56
CA MET A 40 3.09 2.88 -3.41
C MET A 40 2.43 2.89 -2.04
N TRP A 41 3.16 3.23 -0.97
CA TRP A 41 2.59 3.34 0.37
C TRP A 41 1.65 4.53 0.48
N ILE A 42 2.04 5.70 -0.04
CA ILE A 42 1.18 6.89 -0.05
C ILE A 42 -0.08 6.63 -0.85
N LYS A 43 0.00 6.06 -2.06
CA LYS A 43 -1.20 5.70 -2.84
C LYS A 43 -2.12 4.73 -2.10
N LYS A 44 -1.57 3.73 -1.42
CA LYS A 44 -2.38 2.79 -0.61
C LYS A 44 -3.03 3.49 0.58
N TYR A 45 -2.35 4.46 1.16
CA TYR A 45 -2.87 5.28 2.24
C TYR A 45 -3.96 6.23 1.75
N GLU A 46 -3.83 6.83 0.57
CA GLU A 46 -4.88 7.67 -0.02
C GLU A 46 -6.13 6.86 -0.38
N LEU A 47 -5.97 5.64 -0.89
CA LEU A 47 -7.09 4.78 -1.31
C LEU A 47 -7.84 4.12 -0.14
N HIS A 48 -7.11 3.69 0.90
CA HIS A 48 -7.68 2.85 1.96
C HIS A 48 -7.33 3.35 3.37
N GLY A 49 -6.75 4.54 3.49
CA GLY A 49 -6.25 5.08 4.74
C GLY A 49 -5.17 4.19 5.36
N VAL A 50 -5.12 4.25 6.69
CA VAL A 50 -4.24 3.44 7.54
C VAL A 50 -4.41 1.93 7.26
N GLN A 51 -5.62 1.48 6.93
CA GLN A 51 -5.91 0.06 6.67
C GLN A 51 -5.17 -0.49 5.44
N GLY A 52 -4.93 0.33 4.42
CA GLY A 52 -4.19 -0.04 3.21
C GLY A 52 -2.71 -0.37 3.46
N ILE A 53 -2.16 0.12 4.57
CA ILE A 53 -0.78 -0.14 4.99
C ILE A 53 -0.69 -1.42 5.82
N PHE A 54 -1.70 -1.66 6.67
CA PHE A 54 -1.76 -2.82 7.56
C PHE A 54 -2.19 -4.11 6.86
N LYS A 55 -3.15 -4.06 5.94
CA LYS A 55 -3.60 -5.26 5.22
C LYS A 55 -2.68 -5.54 4.02
N ARG A 56 -2.06 -6.72 4.00
CA ARG A 56 -1.82 -7.38 2.72
C ARG A 56 -3.19 -7.73 2.19
N LEU A 57 -3.74 -6.93 1.28
CA LEU A 57 -4.89 -7.33 0.48
C LEU A 57 -4.45 -8.61 -0.25
N LYS A 58 -4.81 -9.78 0.30
CA LYS A 58 -4.88 -10.98 -0.54
C LYS A 58 -5.94 -10.60 -1.56
N SER A 59 -5.58 -10.53 -2.84
CA SER A 59 -6.53 -10.53 -3.95
C SER A 59 -7.18 -11.91 -4.02
N SER A 60 -7.80 -12.35 -2.93
CA SER A 60 -8.70 -13.49 -2.96
C SER A 60 -10.03 -12.89 -3.34
N TYR A 61 -10.35 -12.96 -4.63
CA TYR A 61 -11.72 -12.74 -5.08
C TYR A 61 -12.65 -13.60 -4.22
N ASP A 62 -13.77 -13.01 -3.81
CA ASP A 62 -14.77 -13.70 -3.01
C ASP A 62 -15.26 -14.95 -3.75
N GLY A 63 -15.59 -16.02 -3.01
CA GLY A 63 -16.07 -17.27 -3.61
C GLY A 63 -17.26 -17.04 -4.54
N ASN A 64 -18.15 -16.14 -4.16
CA ASN A 64 -19.31 -15.77 -4.97
C ASN A 64 -18.93 -15.03 -6.25
N PHE A 65 -17.86 -14.23 -6.23
CA PHE A 65 -17.36 -13.57 -7.44
C PHE A 65 -16.84 -14.58 -8.45
N LYS A 66 -16.10 -15.60 -7.99
CA LYS A 66 -15.62 -16.67 -8.88
C LYS A 66 -16.77 -17.51 -9.44
N GLN A 67 -17.79 -17.77 -8.63
CA GLN A 67 -19.00 -18.48 -9.08
C GLN A 67 -19.72 -17.71 -10.19
N ASN A 68 -19.95 -16.40 -10.00
CA ASN A 68 -20.61 -15.54 -10.99
C ASN A 68 -19.85 -15.45 -12.32
N VAL A 69 -18.52 -15.42 -12.29
CA VAL A 69 -17.70 -15.38 -13.53
C VAL A 69 -17.85 -16.69 -14.33
N ILE A 70 -17.95 -17.84 -13.66
CA ILE A 70 -18.18 -19.12 -14.33
C ILE A 70 -19.60 -19.19 -14.90
N GLU A 71 -20.61 -18.76 -14.15
CA GLU A 71 -22.00 -18.68 -14.66
C GLU A 71 -22.11 -17.82 -15.91
N TYR A 72 -21.45 -16.66 -15.94
CA TYR A 72 -21.45 -15.78 -17.10
C TYR A 72 -20.74 -16.37 -18.33
N MET A 73 -19.75 -17.26 -18.15
CA MET A 73 -19.02 -17.89 -19.27
C MET A 73 -19.77 -19.07 -19.91
N HIS A 74 -20.77 -19.62 -19.23
CA HIS A 74 -21.56 -20.77 -19.70
C HIS A 74 -23.02 -20.41 -20.02
N ALA A 75 -23.39 -19.12 -19.92
CA ALA A 75 -24.66 -18.56 -20.37
C ALA A 75 -24.57 -18.13 -21.85
#